data_AF-A0A969AD52-F1
#
_entry.id   AF-A0A969AD52-F1
#
_cell.length_a   1.000
_cell.length_b   1.000
_cell.length_c   1.000
_cell.angle_alpha   90.00
_cell.angle_beta   90.00
_cell.angle_gamma   90.00
#
_symmetry.space_group_name_H-M   'P 1'
#
loop_
_entity.id
_entity.type
_entity.pdbx_description
1 polymer ?
#
loop_
_entity_poly.entity_id
_entity_poly.type
_entity_poly.pdbx_seq_one_letter_code
_entity_poly.pdbx_strand_id
1 'polypeptide(L)'
;MAICAACNELGIPSVDIQHGIQGDIHIAYGNWSKVPKEGFKTLPSIFWNWNQSQAKYIDNWAVKNRKHQTFVGGNPWDQVFQTISNNLGNSCKSEIDVLKIKDSNAVYILFTLQPMGDDLIPDFFFNLYNNSPDNWQWWFRLHPRQSLDDAIVKLLTDKYNVSAYKIKLVSECPLNLILEHANLHITQFSSVVLEAENFGVPSICIHPNSVDMFSEQIDNGIALYCGENSEDLQKCIYQQLNARIQSQDKEFNYKEKFDQLLLDYEVKPDL
;
A
#
# COMPACT_ATOMS: atom_id res chain seq x y z
N MET A 1 -7.04 12.00 -18.90
CA MET A 1 -8.19 11.93 -19.82
C MET A 1 -7.94 12.58 -21.18
N ALA A 2 -7.57 13.87 -21.30
CA ALA A 2 -7.31 14.50 -22.60
C ALA A 2 -6.17 13.82 -23.39
N ILE A 3 -5.09 13.44 -22.69
CA ILE A 3 -3.99 12.67 -23.28
C ILE A 3 -4.45 11.32 -23.82
N CYS A 4 -5.29 10.60 -23.07
CA CYS A 4 -5.85 9.31 -23.51
C CYS A 4 -6.72 9.47 -24.77
N ALA A 5 -7.50 10.55 -24.84
CA ALA A 5 -8.30 10.86 -26.03
C ALA A 5 -7.42 11.12 -27.26
N ALA A 6 -6.36 11.92 -27.13
CA ALA A 6 -5.41 12.18 -28.21
C ALA A 6 -4.67 10.90 -28.65
N CYS A 7 -4.20 10.09 -27.70
CA CYS A 7 -3.60 8.78 -27.98
C CYS A 7 -4.56 7.90 -28.77
N ASN A 8 -5.82 7.83 -28.34
CA ASN A 8 -6.86 7.07 -29.02
C ASN A 8 -7.14 7.58 -30.44
N GLU A 9 -7.19 8.89 -30.67
CA GLU A 9 -7.35 9.46 -32.03
C GLU A 9 -6.17 9.12 -32.95
N LEU A 10 -4.97 8.97 -32.39
CA LEU A 10 -3.75 8.62 -33.13
C LEU A 10 -3.48 7.11 -33.21
N GLY A 11 -4.34 6.26 -32.64
CA GLY A 11 -4.11 4.81 -32.57
C GLY A 11 -2.93 4.42 -31.67
N ILE A 12 -2.49 5.32 -30.78
CA ILE A 12 -1.39 5.09 -29.84
C ILE A 12 -1.95 4.45 -28.56
N PRO A 13 -1.46 3.29 -28.11
CA PRO A 13 -1.83 2.73 -26.82
C PRO A 13 -1.49 3.67 -25.67
N SER A 14 -2.41 3.77 -24.72
CA SER A 14 -2.19 4.47 -23.45
C SER A 14 -2.31 3.49 -22.29
N VAL A 15 -1.34 3.51 -21.39
CA VAL A 15 -1.25 2.64 -20.23
C VAL A 15 -1.39 3.48 -18.97
N ASP A 16 -2.35 3.14 -18.11
CA ASP A 16 -2.50 3.74 -16.79
C ASP A 16 -2.00 2.77 -15.72
N ILE A 17 -0.85 3.09 -15.14
CA ILE A 17 -0.27 2.34 -14.02
C ILE A 17 -1.09 2.65 -12.78
N GLN A 18 -1.86 1.64 -12.35
CA GLN A 18 -2.76 1.80 -11.22
C GLN A 18 -1.98 2.12 -9.95
N HIS A 19 -2.62 2.89 -9.09
CA HIS A 19 -2.08 3.30 -7.79
C HIS A 19 -3.03 2.84 -6.70
N GLY A 20 -2.50 2.11 -5.72
CA GLY A 20 -3.27 1.64 -4.57
C GLY A 20 -4.41 0.68 -4.95
N ILE A 21 -5.49 0.75 -4.18
CA ILE A 21 -6.58 -0.23 -4.21
C ILE A 21 -7.50 0.04 -5.40
N GLN A 22 -7.62 -0.94 -6.28
CA GLN A 22 -8.67 -0.99 -7.29
C GLN A 22 -9.75 -1.92 -6.75
N GLY A 23 -10.85 -1.36 -6.23
CA GLY A 23 -12.01 -2.08 -5.69
C GLY A 23 -13.32 -1.52 -6.24
N ASP A 24 -14.45 -2.14 -5.90
CA ASP A 24 -15.77 -1.72 -6.41
C ASP A 24 -16.17 -0.29 -6.04
N ILE A 25 -15.63 0.22 -4.92
CA ILE A 25 -15.86 1.58 -4.45
C ILE A 25 -14.79 2.58 -4.95
N HIS A 26 -13.88 2.15 -5.83
CA HIS A 26 -12.84 3.03 -6.35
C HIS A 26 -13.46 4.19 -7.15
N ILE A 27 -13.13 5.43 -6.77
CA ILE A 27 -13.78 6.64 -7.28
C ILE A 27 -13.67 6.77 -8.80
N ALA A 28 -12.52 6.40 -9.36
CA ALA A 28 -12.27 6.55 -10.79
C ALA A 28 -12.75 5.36 -11.62
N TYR A 29 -12.56 4.13 -11.13
CA TYR A 29 -12.64 2.92 -11.95
C TYR A 29 -13.48 1.79 -11.32
N GLY A 30 -14.20 2.05 -10.22
CA GLY A 30 -15.05 1.08 -9.55
C GLY A 30 -16.46 1.04 -10.12
N ASN A 31 -16.98 -0.17 -10.35
CA ASN A 31 -18.41 -0.46 -10.57
C ASN A 31 -19.11 0.33 -11.72
N TRP A 32 -18.47 0.46 -12.88
CA TRP A 32 -19.08 1.13 -14.03
C TRP A 32 -20.15 0.25 -14.70
N SER A 33 -21.40 0.70 -14.67
CA SER A 33 -22.55 -0.06 -15.22
C SER A 33 -22.93 0.30 -16.66
N LYS A 34 -22.54 1.49 -17.14
CA LYS A 34 -22.91 2.03 -18.47
C LYS A 34 -21.68 2.24 -19.36
N VAL A 35 -21.04 1.14 -19.73
CA VAL A 35 -19.84 1.15 -20.59
C VAL A 35 -20.25 1.05 -22.06
N PRO A 36 -19.82 1.97 -22.95
CA PRO A 36 -20.05 1.83 -24.39
C PRO A 36 -19.35 0.59 -24.95
N LYS A 37 -19.93 -0.05 -25.98
CA LYS A 37 -19.31 -1.23 -26.64
C LYS A 37 -17.91 -0.93 -27.19
N GLU A 38 -17.71 0.29 -27.69
CA GLU A 38 -16.43 0.76 -28.23
C GLU A 38 -15.46 1.28 -27.14
N GLY A 39 -15.87 1.20 -25.86
CA GLY A 39 -15.17 1.77 -24.73
C GLY A 39 -15.30 3.30 -24.64
N PHE A 40 -14.71 3.87 -23.59
CA PHE A 40 -14.61 5.30 -23.39
C PHE A 40 -13.42 5.85 -24.16
N LYS A 41 -13.66 6.92 -24.92
CA LYS A 41 -12.61 7.58 -25.70
C LYS A 41 -11.56 8.29 -24.83
N THR A 42 -11.90 8.60 -23.58
CA THR A 42 -11.10 9.42 -22.66
C THR A 42 -10.35 8.61 -21.61
N LEU A 43 -10.48 7.28 -21.65
CA LEU A 43 -9.83 6.35 -20.73
C LEU A 43 -8.64 5.64 -21.42
N PRO A 44 -7.69 5.12 -20.62
CA PRO A 44 -6.55 4.40 -21.15
C PRO A 44 -6.97 3.10 -21.86
N SER A 45 -6.17 2.67 -22.83
CA SER A 45 -6.37 1.37 -23.49
C SER A 45 -6.04 0.21 -22.56
N ILE A 46 -5.01 0.37 -21.72
CA ILE A 46 -4.51 -0.64 -20.81
C ILE A 46 -4.48 -0.09 -19.38
N PHE A 47 -4.95 -0.89 -18.44
CA PHE A 47 -4.80 -0.66 -17.01
C PHE A 47 -3.74 -1.62 -16.48
N TRP A 48 -2.61 -1.11 -15.98
CA TRP A 48 -1.56 -1.93 -15.39
C TRP A 48 -1.85 -2.10 -13.89
N ASN A 49 -2.20 -3.32 -13.49
CA ASN A 49 -2.60 -3.70 -12.14
C ASN A 49 -1.48 -4.45 -11.41
N TRP A 50 -1.43 -4.31 -10.08
CA TRP A 50 -0.36 -4.92 -9.29
C TRP A 50 -0.59 -6.41 -9.04
N ASN A 51 -1.85 -6.84 -8.99
CA ASN A 51 -2.20 -8.25 -8.83
C ASN A 51 -3.52 -8.58 -9.54
N GLN A 52 -3.83 -9.88 -9.60
CA GLN A 52 -5.02 -10.39 -10.28
C GLN A 52 -6.31 -9.91 -9.60
N SER A 53 -6.30 -9.78 -8.27
CA SER A 53 -7.49 -9.37 -7.54
C SER A 53 -7.88 -7.92 -7.79
N GLN A 54 -6.92 -7.03 -8.03
CA GLN A 54 -7.20 -5.67 -8.46
C GLN A 54 -7.67 -5.61 -9.92
N ALA A 55 -7.07 -6.42 -10.80
CA ALA A 55 -7.47 -6.48 -12.21
C ALA A 55 -8.93 -6.88 -12.37
N LYS A 56 -9.44 -7.81 -11.53
CA LYS A 56 -10.82 -8.32 -11.62
C LYS A 56 -11.87 -7.20 -11.59
N TYR A 57 -11.66 -6.15 -10.80
CA TYR A 57 -12.63 -5.06 -10.67
C TYR A 57 -12.73 -4.21 -11.94
N ILE A 58 -11.61 -4.02 -12.63
CA ILE A 58 -11.57 -3.36 -13.93
C ILE A 58 -12.13 -4.29 -15.01
N ASP A 59 -11.73 -5.56 -15.02
CA ASP A 59 -12.23 -6.58 -15.96
C ASP A 59 -13.75 -6.68 -15.95
N ASN A 60 -14.38 -6.60 -14.77
CA ASN A 60 -15.83 -6.70 -14.61
C ASN A 60 -16.63 -5.71 -15.47
N TRP A 61 -16.12 -4.49 -15.64
CA TRP A 61 -16.74 -3.50 -16.52
C TRP A 61 -16.06 -3.41 -17.89
N ALA A 62 -14.77 -3.74 -17.97
CA ALA A 62 -13.99 -3.67 -19.19
C ALA A 62 -14.36 -4.78 -20.20
N VAL A 63 -14.71 -5.99 -19.73
CA VAL A 63 -15.09 -7.15 -20.58
C VAL A 63 -16.27 -6.85 -21.53
N LYS A 64 -17.08 -5.85 -21.20
CA LYS A 64 -18.25 -5.43 -21.99
C LYS A 64 -17.89 -4.56 -23.19
N ASN A 65 -16.62 -4.17 -23.32
CA ASN A 65 -16.14 -3.33 -24.41
C ASN A 65 -14.91 -3.93 -25.10
N ARG A 66 -14.54 -3.35 -26.24
CA ARG A 66 -13.45 -3.85 -27.11
C ARG A 66 -12.10 -3.16 -26.89
N LYS A 67 -12.04 -2.11 -26.07
CA LYS A 67 -10.91 -1.17 -26.02
C LYS A 67 -10.09 -1.28 -24.75
N HIS A 68 -10.75 -1.40 -23.60
CA HIS A 68 -10.10 -1.38 -22.30
C HIS A 68 -9.73 -2.80 -21.89
N GLN A 69 -8.47 -3.00 -21.53
CA GLN A 69 -7.98 -4.28 -21.01
C GLN A 69 -7.13 -4.07 -19.77
N THR A 70 -7.07 -5.07 -18.90
CA THR A 70 -6.16 -5.10 -17.76
C THR A 70 -4.87 -5.81 -18.14
N PHE A 71 -3.80 -5.48 -17.42
CA PHE A 71 -2.52 -6.16 -17.50
C PHE A 71 -1.95 -6.32 -16.08
N VAL A 72 -1.74 -7.56 -15.64
CA VAL A 72 -1.18 -7.85 -14.31
C VAL A 72 0.35 -7.85 -14.40
N GLY A 73 0.94 -6.68 -14.17
CA GLY A 73 2.37 -6.45 -14.30
C GLY A 73 3.14 -6.33 -12.98
N GLY A 74 2.45 -6.37 -11.83
CA GLY A 74 3.07 -6.12 -10.51
C GLY A 74 3.15 -4.64 -10.19
N ASN A 75 3.75 -4.28 -9.04
CA ASN A 75 3.97 -2.88 -8.64
C ASN A 75 5.34 -2.38 -9.15
N PRO A 76 5.41 -1.55 -10.20
CA PRO A 76 6.70 -1.13 -10.79
C PRO A 76 7.60 -0.38 -9.81
N TRP A 77 7.03 0.19 -8.74
CA TRP A 77 7.78 0.86 -7.70
C TRP A 77 8.74 -0.07 -6.95
N ASP A 78 8.50 -1.37 -6.93
CA ASP A 78 9.37 -2.33 -6.24
C ASP A 78 10.76 -2.39 -6.90
N GLN A 79 10.83 -2.42 -8.24
CA GLN A 79 12.12 -2.43 -8.97
C GLN A 79 12.76 -1.05 -9.04
N VAL A 80 11.96 0.01 -9.16
CA VAL A 80 12.45 1.39 -9.05
C VAL A 80 13.13 1.55 -7.69
N PHE A 81 12.53 1.03 -6.61
CA PHE A 81 13.18 1.00 -5.32
C PHE A 81 14.46 0.18 -5.33
N GLN A 82 14.49 -1.07 -5.80
CA GLN A 82 15.74 -1.86 -5.78
C GLN A 82 16.89 -1.13 -6.47
N THR A 83 16.59 -0.36 -7.51
CA THR A 83 17.57 0.46 -8.24
C THR A 83 17.97 1.71 -7.45
N ILE A 84 17.01 2.38 -6.82
CA ILE A 84 17.23 3.58 -5.99
C ILE A 84 17.92 3.22 -4.65
N SER A 85 17.58 2.10 -4.03
CA SER A 85 18.11 1.64 -2.76
C SER A 85 19.61 1.39 -2.84
N ASN A 86 20.10 0.94 -4.00
CA ASN A 86 21.52 0.78 -4.25
C ASN A 86 22.29 2.12 -4.26
N ASN A 87 21.62 3.27 -4.46
CA ASN A 87 22.24 4.59 -4.55
C ASN A 87 21.87 5.54 -3.38
N LEU A 88 20.58 5.70 -3.05
CA LEU A 88 20.04 6.51 -1.94
C LEU A 88 19.72 5.67 -0.70
N GLY A 89 19.45 4.36 -0.87
CA GLY A 89 19.06 3.49 0.23
C GLY A 89 20.17 3.24 1.23
N ASN A 90 21.45 3.42 0.89
CA ASN A 90 22.55 3.15 1.81
C ASN A 90 22.54 4.05 3.06
N SER A 91 22.23 5.35 2.95
CA SER A 91 22.18 6.23 4.12
C SER A 91 20.98 5.90 5.01
N CYS A 92 19.77 5.86 4.42
CA CYS A 92 18.55 5.48 5.12
C CYS A 92 18.63 4.10 5.77
N LYS A 93 19.17 3.10 5.04
CA LYS A 93 19.36 1.75 5.55
C LYS A 93 20.30 1.73 6.75
N SER A 94 21.44 2.42 6.66
CA SER A 94 22.35 2.52 7.80
C SER A 94 21.71 3.18 9.03
N GLU A 95 20.89 4.22 8.84
CA GLU A 95 20.18 4.88 9.94
C GLU A 95 19.09 3.99 10.54
N ILE A 96 18.34 3.25 9.70
CA ILE A 96 17.34 2.28 10.17
C ILE A 96 18.03 1.11 10.90
N ASP A 97 19.15 0.61 10.39
CA ASP A 97 19.94 -0.44 11.04
C ASP A 97 20.45 0.02 12.43
N VAL A 98 20.78 1.31 12.58
CA VAL A 98 21.12 1.90 13.88
C VAL A 98 19.91 2.02 14.81
N LEU A 99 18.71 2.31 14.26
CA LEU A 99 17.47 2.32 15.05
C LEU A 99 17.08 0.93 15.54
N LYS A 100 17.52 -0.13 14.86
CA LYS A 100 17.27 -1.49 15.34
C LYS A 100 18.09 -1.72 16.60
N ILE A 101 17.38 -1.88 17.71
CA ILE A 101 17.99 -2.27 18.98
C ILE A 101 18.68 -3.60 18.76
N LYS A 102 19.89 -3.79 19.33
CA LYS A 102 20.60 -5.09 19.33
C LYS A 102 19.85 -6.21 20.07
N ASP A 103 18.64 -5.95 20.56
CA ASP A 103 17.78 -6.96 21.16
C ASP A 103 17.17 -7.80 20.05
N SER A 104 17.55 -9.08 20.01
CA SER A 104 17.02 -10.06 19.07
C SER A 104 15.51 -10.30 19.23
N ASN A 105 14.92 -9.87 20.35
CA ASN A 105 13.50 -10.00 20.65
C ASN A 105 12.68 -8.75 20.32
N ALA A 106 13.30 -7.69 19.77
CA ALA A 106 12.59 -6.48 19.41
C ALA A 106 11.56 -6.74 18.30
N VAL A 107 10.35 -6.19 18.48
CA VAL A 107 9.25 -6.26 17.51
C VAL A 107 9.01 -4.86 16.95
N TYR A 108 9.26 -4.67 15.66
CA TYR A 108 9.09 -3.39 14.99
C TYR A 108 7.68 -3.28 14.39
N ILE A 109 6.89 -2.33 14.89
CA ILE A 109 5.50 -2.12 14.49
C ILE A 109 5.40 -0.79 13.74
N LEU A 110 5.10 -0.85 12.45
CA LEU A 110 4.92 0.33 11.61
C LEU A 110 3.46 0.80 11.65
N PHE A 111 3.22 2.02 12.12
CA PHE A 111 1.95 2.72 12.03
C PHE A 111 1.98 3.74 10.88
N THR A 112 1.13 3.60 9.86
CA THR A 112 0.99 4.60 8.79
C THR A 112 -0.19 5.54 9.03
N LEU A 113 0.09 6.84 9.06
CA LEU A 113 -0.87 7.89 9.35
C LEU A 113 -1.71 8.26 8.12
N GLN A 114 -2.90 8.79 8.36
CA GLN A 114 -3.83 9.30 7.35
C GLN A 114 -3.85 10.83 7.33
N PRO A 115 -4.04 11.46 6.16
CA PRO A 115 -4.04 12.91 6.02
C PRO A 115 -5.46 13.47 6.18
N MET A 116 -6.14 13.22 7.30
CA MET A 116 -7.48 13.77 7.54
C MET A 116 -7.68 14.22 8.99
N GLY A 117 -8.42 15.32 9.16
CA GLY A 117 -8.87 15.84 10.46
C GLY A 117 -9.92 14.94 11.11
N ASP A 118 -10.29 15.23 12.35
CA ASP A 118 -11.19 14.51 13.29
C ASP A 118 -10.95 12.99 13.50
N ASP A 119 -10.43 12.24 12.51
CA ASP A 119 -9.97 10.86 12.58
C ASP A 119 -8.55 10.76 13.19
N LEU A 120 -8.37 11.40 14.35
CA LEU A 120 -7.17 11.23 15.16
C LEU A 120 -6.95 9.76 15.50
N ILE A 121 -5.69 9.39 15.77
CA ILE A 121 -5.37 8.09 16.33
C ILE A 121 -6.25 7.88 17.59
N PRO A 122 -7.07 6.82 17.65
CA PRO A 122 -8.07 6.69 18.70
C PRO A 122 -7.42 6.44 20.07
N ASP A 123 -8.06 6.89 21.15
CA ASP A 123 -7.50 6.80 22.50
C ASP A 123 -7.16 5.36 22.93
N PHE A 124 -7.91 4.37 22.44
CA PHE A 124 -7.61 2.97 22.74
C PHE A 124 -6.24 2.53 22.18
N PHE A 125 -5.81 3.09 21.05
CA PHE A 125 -4.47 2.83 20.53
C PHE A 125 -3.41 3.40 21.48
N PHE A 126 -3.60 4.62 21.98
CA PHE A 126 -2.66 5.23 22.91
C PHE A 126 -2.62 4.53 24.27
N ASN A 127 -3.76 3.99 24.72
CA ASN A 127 -3.81 3.12 25.89
C ASN A 127 -2.94 1.87 25.69
N LEU A 128 -2.99 1.25 24.51
CA LEU A 128 -2.10 0.14 24.19
C LEU A 128 -0.64 0.60 24.09
N TYR A 129 -0.35 1.68 23.37
CA TYR A 129 1.01 2.21 23.22
C TYR A 129 1.70 2.41 24.57
N ASN A 130 1.02 3.06 25.53
CA ASN A 130 1.56 3.32 26.87
C ASN A 130 1.75 2.07 27.73
N ASN A 131 1.02 0.99 27.45
CA ASN A 131 1.09 -0.28 28.20
C ASN A 131 1.72 -1.41 27.37
N SER A 132 2.33 -1.07 26.22
CA SER A 132 2.90 -2.06 25.31
C SER A 132 4.17 -2.66 25.90
N PRO A 133 4.50 -3.93 25.58
CA PRO A 133 5.76 -4.54 25.99
C PRO A 133 6.98 -3.71 25.61
N ASP A 134 7.99 -3.64 26.48
CA ASP A 134 9.22 -2.85 26.26
C ASP A 134 9.98 -3.23 24.97
N ASN A 135 9.84 -4.49 24.53
CA ASN A 135 10.44 -4.97 23.29
C ASN A 135 9.69 -4.51 22.03
N TRP A 136 8.52 -3.85 22.14
CA TRP A 136 7.81 -3.30 21.00
C TRP A 136 8.38 -1.93 20.62
N GLN A 137 8.79 -1.82 19.37
CA GLN A 137 9.38 -0.62 18.79
C GLN A 137 8.40 -0.01 17.79
N TRP A 138 7.72 1.04 18.23
CA TRP A 138 6.73 1.75 17.43
C TRP A 138 7.38 2.72 16.44
N TRP A 139 7.06 2.56 15.17
CA TRP A 139 7.47 3.43 14.07
C TRP A 139 6.26 4.14 13.50
N PHE A 140 6.22 5.47 13.56
CA PHE A 140 5.14 6.25 12.98
C PHE A 140 5.59 6.86 11.65
N ARG A 141 4.83 6.61 10.59
CA ARG A 141 5.08 7.14 9.25
C ARG A 141 3.99 8.13 8.87
N LEU A 142 4.38 9.36 8.54
CA LEU A 142 3.49 10.40 8.07
C LEU A 142 2.91 10.06 6.69
N HIS A 143 1.69 10.51 6.43
CA HIS A 143 1.16 10.52 5.08
C HIS A 143 1.94 11.52 4.22
N PRO A 144 2.10 11.31 2.89
CA PRO A 144 2.73 12.28 1.98
C PRO A 144 2.13 13.69 1.93
N ARG A 145 0.98 13.90 2.58
CA ARG A 145 0.28 15.20 2.67
C ARG A 145 0.43 15.85 4.05
N GLN A 146 1.12 15.18 4.97
CA GLN A 146 1.38 15.64 6.32
C GLN A 146 2.81 16.17 6.43
N SER A 147 3.01 17.05 7.39
CA SER A 147 4.31 17.64 7.71
C SER A 147 4.70 17.37 9.16
N LEU A 148 5.97 17.61 9.51
CA LEU A 148 6.43 17.50 10.90
C LEU A 148 5.82 18.57 11.83
N ASP A 149 5.21 19.62 11.27
CA ASP A 149 4.58 20.70 12.05
C ASP A 149 3.11 20.42 12.40
N ASP A 150 2.55 19.32 11.87
CA ASP A 150 1.16 18.94 12.03
C ASP A 150 0.82 18.61 13.49
N ALA A 151 -0.42 18.87 13.89
CA ALA A 151 -0.88 18.69 15.27
C ALA A 151 -0.71 17.25 15.78
N ILE A 152 -0.84 16.25 14.89
CA ILE A 152 -0.64 14.85 15.26
C ILE A 152 0.82 14.54 15.61
N VAL A 153 1.78 15.17 14.94
CA VAL A 153 3.22 15.00 15.25
C VAL A 153 3.51 15.59 16.61
N LYS A 154 3.01 16.81 16.89
CA LYS A 154 3.13 17.45 18.20
C LYS A 154 2.48 16.62 19.31
N LEU A 155 1.32 16.03 19.05
CA LEU A 155 0.67 15.11 19.98
C LEU A 155 1.57 13.90 20.29
N LEU A 156 2.14 13.27 19.25
CA LEU A 156 3.03 12.11 19.40
C LEU A 156 4.31 12.49 20.17
N THR A 157 4.93 13.63 19.86
CA THR A 157 6.18 14.06 20.50
C THR A 157 5.97 14.54 21.93
N ASP A 158 4.99 15.42 22.15
CA ASP A 158 4.86 16.18 23.38
C ASP A 158 4.09 15.41 24.45
N LYS A 159 3.06 14.66 24.06
CA LYS A 159 2.23 13.88 24.98
C LYS A 159 2.72 12.44 25.14
N TYR A 160 3.14 11.81 24.04
CA TYR A 160 3.48 10.39 24.01
C TYR A 160 5.00 10.12 23.90
N ASN A 161 5.84 11.15 23.96
CA ASN A 161 7.31 11.04 23.94
C ASN A 161 7.87 10.27 22.74
N VAL A 162 7.16 10.27 21.61
CA VAL A 162 7.65 9.69 20.37
C VAL A 162 8.78 10.56 19.83
N SER A 163 9.91 9.95 19.46
CA SER A 163 11.05 10.68 18.92
C SER A 163 10.71 11.33 17.57
N ALA A 164 10.78 12.67 17.50
CA ALA A 164 10.61 13.42 16.25
C ALA A 164 11.61 12.99 15.16
N TYR A 165 12.85 12.66 15.55
CA TYR A 165 13.85 12.11 14.63
C TYR A 165 13.41 10.77 14.04
N LYS A 166 12.87 9.85 14.86
CA LYS A 166 12.35 8.56 14.36
C LYS A 166 11.18 8.76 13.41
N ILE A 167 10.23 9.65 13.73
CA ILE A 167 9.09 9.97 12.84
C ILE A 167 9.60 10.47 11.49
N LYS A 168 10.53 11.43 11.51
CA LYS A 168 11.14 12.00 10.30
C LYS A 168 11.82 10.91 9.47
N LEU A 169 12.75 10.15 10.07
CA LEU A 169 13.51 9.13 9.37
C LEU A 169 12.60 8.07 8.74
N VAL A 170 11.66 7.53 9.51
CA VAL A 170 10.69 6.53 9.03
C VAL A 170 9.81 7.08 7.91
N SER A 171 9.53 8.39 7.91
CA SER A 171 8.69 9.04 6.88
C SER A 171 9.45 9.38 5.61
N GLU A 172 10.72 9.79 5.72
CA GLU A 172 11.57 10.17 4.59
C GLU A 172 12.21 8.97 3.89
N CYS A 173 12.49 7.89 4.62
CA CYS A 173 13.00 6.67 3.99
C CYS A 173 11.94 6.02 3.10
N PRO A 174 12.35 5.31 2.04
CA PRO A 174 11.40 4.60 1.18
C PRO A 174 10.55 3.61 1.99
N LEU A 175 9.24 3.59 1.74
CA LEU A 175 8.27 2.78 2.51
C LEU A 175 8.66 1.31 2.59
N ASN A 176 9.09 0.78 1.47
CA ASN A 176 9.39 -0.62 1.29
C ASN A 176 10.67 -1.04 2.04
N LEU A 177 11.65 -0.13 2.24
CA LEU A 177 12.78 -0.36 3.17
C LEU A 177 12.28 -0.48 4.61
N ILE A 178 11.32 0.36 4.99
CA ILE A 178 10.71 0.28 6.32
C ILE A 178 9.93 -1.02 6.49
N LEU A 179 9.17 -1.44 5.47
CA LEU A 179 8.42 -2.70 5.47
C LEU A 179 9.34 -3.93 5.56
N GLU A 180 10.48 -3.95 4.86
CA GLU A 180 11.50 -5.02 4.97
C GLU A 180 11.96 -5.24 6.43
N HIS A 181 11.93 -4.17 7.24
CA HIS A 181 12.35 -4.22 8.63
C HIS A 181 11.22 -4.30 9.65
N ALA A 182 9.96 -4.13 9.22
CA ALA A 182 8.80 -4.21 10.08
C ALA A 182 8.39 -5.68 10.33
N ASN A 183 7.88 -5.96 11.53
CA ASN A 183 7.27 -7.24 11.87
C ASN A 183 5.75 -7.21 11.67
N LEU A 184 5.15 -6.02 11.78
CA LEU A 184 3.72 -5.80 11.72
C LEU A 184 3.46 -4.38 11.18
N HIS A 185 2.39 -4.23 10.40
CA HIS A 185 1.88 -2.95 9.95
C HIS A 185 0.52 -2.65 10.60
N ILE A 186 0.29 -1.40 11.00
CA ILE A 186 -0.99 -0.90 11.53
C ILE A 186 -1.38 0.37 10.75
N THR A 187 -2.65 0.48 10.39
CA THR A 187 -3.19 1.68 9.77
C THR A 187 -4.67 1.84 10.08
N GLN A 188 -5.25 3.01 9.86
CA GLN A 188 -6.70 3.14 9.84
C GLN A 188 -7.28 2.44 8.60
N PHE A 189 -6.88 2.89 7.40
CA PHE A 189 -7.33 2.34 6.11
C PHE A 189 -6.39 2.68 4.94
N SER A 190 -5.08 2.67 5.15
CA SER A 190 -4.10 3.03 4.10
C SER A 190 -3.90 1.93 3.08
N SER A 191 -3.73 2.30 1.80
CA SER A 191 -3.38 1.33 0.75
C SER A 191 -2.10 0.56 1.04
N VAL A 192 -1.23 1.08 1.92
CA VAL A 192 0.00 0.43 2.41
C VAL A 192 -0.22 -1.01 2.91
N VAL A 193 -1.45 -1.41 3.24
CA VAL A 193 -1.79 -2.83 3.48
C VAL A 193 -1.37 -3.73 2.31
N LEU A 194 -1.51 -3.27 1.06
CA LEU A 194 -1.14 -4.01 -0.15
C LEU A 194 0.38 -4.11 -0.31
N GLU A 195 1.10 -3.01 -0.07
CA GLU A 195 2.56 -3.05 -0.04
C GLU A 195 3.06 -3.94 1.10
N ALA A 196 2.47 -3.88 2.29
CA ALA A 196 2.84 -4.73 3.42
C ALA A 196 2.64 -6.22 3.10
N GLU A 197 1.54 -6.57 2.42
CA GLU A 197 1.29 -7.92 1.89
C GLU A 197 2.44 -8.40 0.99
N ASN A 198 2.91 -7.56 0.06
CA ASN A 198 4.03 -7.89 -0.82
C ASN A 198 5.34 -8.20 -0.07
N PHE A 199 5.53 -7.59 1.12
CA PHE A 199 6.69 -7.83 1.99
C PHE A 199 6.45 -8.95 3.01
N GLY A 200 5.32 -9.65 2.95
CA GLY A 200 4.95 -10.66 3.95
C GLY A 200 4.77 -10.08 5.36
N VAL A 201 4.46 -8.78 5.45
CA VAL A 201 4.20 -8.08 6.71
C VAL A 201 2.70 -8.06 6.96
N PRO A 202 2.20 -8.77 7.98
CA PRO A 202 0.78 -8.75 8.29
C PRO A 202 0.31 -7.35 8.71
N SER A 203 -0.95 -7.05 8.44
CA SER A 203 -1.54 -5.73 8.72
C SER A 203 -2.66 -5.81 9.78
N ILE A 204 -2.84 -4.73 10.53
CA ILE A 204 -4.02 -4.50 11.36
C ILE A 204 -4.64 -3.17 10.98
N CYS A 205 -5.92 -3.19 10.66
CA CYS A 205 -6.71 -2.01 10.37
C CYS A 205 -7.56 -1.63 11.59
N ILE A 206 -7.58 -0.36 11.95
CA ILE A 206 -8.25 0.13 13.18
C ILE A 206 -9.45 1.03 12.90
N HIS A 207 -9.92 1.13 11.65
CA HIS A 207 -11.05 1.97 11.27
C HIS A 207 -12.05 1.21 10.39
N PRO A 208 -13.38 1.37 10.58
CA PRO A 208 -14.40 0.60 9.86
C PRO A 208 -14.29 0.63 8.34
N ASN A 209 -13.90 1.76 7.73
CA ASN A 209 -13.71 1.88 6.28
C ASN A 209 -12.74 0.83 5.70
N SER A 210 -11.82 0.31 6.51
CA SER A 210 -10.89 -0.73 6.09
C SER A 210 -11.57 -2.06 5.75
N VAL A 211 -12.72 -2.36 6.35
CA VAL A 211 -13.41 -3.66 6.18
C VAL A 211 -13.80 -3.86 4.72
N ASP A 212 -14.42 -2.85 4.11
CA ASP A 212 -14.79 -2.90 2.70
C ASP A 212 -13.56 -2.75 1.78
N MET A 213 -12.64 -1.86 2.14
CA MET A 213 -11.45 -1.56 1.33
C MET A 213 -10.47 -2.74 1.21
N PHE A 214 -10.33 -3.55 2.25
CA PHE A 214 -9.37 -4.66 2.35
C PHE A 214 -10.05 -5.99 2.66
N SER A 215 -11.31 -6.15 2.25
CA SER A 215 -12.10 -7.38 2.44
C SER A 215 -11.32 -8.63 2.05
N GLU A 216 -10.63 -8.60 0.90
CA GLU A 216 -9.82 -9.74 0.46
C GLU A 216 -8.61 -10.04 1.36
N GLN A 217 -7.88 -9.01 1.80
CA GLN A 217 -6.76 -9.21 2.72
C GLN A 217 -7.25 -9.68 4.10
N ILE A 218 -8.42 -9.22 4.53
CA ILE A 218 -9.06 -9.65 5.78
C ILE A 218 -9.51 -11.12 5.69
N ASP A 219 -10.21 -11.48 4.61
CA ASP A 219 -10.69 -12.85 4.37
C ASP A 219 -9.54 -13.86 4.30
N ASN A 220 -8.41 -13.47 3.71
CA ASN A 220 -7.21 -14.30 3.61
C ASN A 220 -6.31 -14.27 4.87
N GLY A 221 -6.68 -13.49 5.91
CA GLY A 221 -5.94 -13.38 7.16
C GLY A 221 -4.65 -12.54 7.10
N ILE A 222 -4.35 -11.92 5.96
CA ILE A 222 -3.21 -11.03 5.77
C ILE A 222 -3.40 -9.73 6.57
N ALA A 223 -4.65 -9.26 6.64
CA ALA A 223 -5.05 -8.14 7.48
C ALA A 223 -6.07 -8.60 8.54
N LEU A 224 -6.14 -7.91 9.68
CA LEU A 224 -7.25 -8.01 10.63
C LEU A 224 -7.88 -6.63 10.84
N TYR A 225 -9.19 -6.58 11.06
CA TYR A 225 -9.84 -5.37 11.56
C TYR A 225 -10.02 -5.47 13.09
N CYS A 226 -9.40 -4.55 13.83
CA CYS A 226 -9.40 -4.53 15.30
C CYS A 226 -9.51 -3.09 15.83
N GLY A 227 -10.63 -2.44 15.53
CA GLY A 227 -10.85 -1.01 15.78
C GLY A 227 -11.68 -0.65 17.03
N GLU A 228 -11.89 -1.59 17.95
CA GLU A 228 -12.90 -1.42 19.01
C GLU A 228 -12.31 -1.03 20.38
N ASN A 229 -11.18 -1.63 20.78
CA ASN A 229 -10.54 -1.35 22.07
C ASN A 229 -9.07 -1.82 22.10
N SER A 230 -8.35 -1.48 23.18
CA SER A 230 -6.92 -1.77 23.34
C SER A 230 -6.62 -3.26 23.54
N GLU A 231 -7.51 -3.99 24.21
CA GLU A 231 -7.33 -5.42 24.52
C GLU A 231 -7.42 -6.25 23.23
N ASP A 232 -8.41 -5.96 22.40
CA ASP A 232 -8.60 -6.66 21.13
C ASP A 232 -7.53 -6.28 20.12
N LEU A 233 -7.11 -5.01 20.07
CA LEU A 233 -5.94 -4.62 19.28
C LEU A 233 -4.69 -5.40 19.70
N GLN A 234 -4.46 -5.55 21.01
CA GLN A 234 -3.32 -6.31 21.52
C GLN A 234 -3.40 -7.80 21.15
N LYS A 235 -4.58 -8.43 21.27
CA LYS A 235 -4.81 -9.82 20.83
C LYS A 235 -4.51 -9.98 19.35
N CYS A 236 -4.98 -9.05 18.51
CA CYS A 236 -4.72 -9.07 17.07
C CYS A 236 -3.23 -8.93 16.75
N ILE A 237 -2.49 -8.09 17.48
CA ILE A 237 -1.03 -7.97 17.34
C ILE A 237 -0.37 -9.33 17.62
N TYR A 238 -0.68 -9.96 18.75
CA TYR A 238 -0.12 -11.27 19.07
C TYR A 238 -0.49 -12.34 18.03
N GLN A 239 -1.75 -12.34 17.57
CA GLN A 239 -2.20 -13.25 16.52
C GLN A 239 -1.39 -13.08 15.24
N GLN A 240 -1.24 -11.84 14.76
CA GLN A 240 -0.52 -11.56 13.51
C GLN A 240 0.98 -11.83 13.61
N LEU A 241 1.60 -11.53 14.76
CA LEU A 241 3.01 -11.85 14.99
C LEU A 241 3.28 -13.36 14.99
N ASN A 242 2.33 -14.17 15.48
CA ASN A 242 2.44 -15.63 15.48
C ASN A 242 2.12 -16.26 14.11
N ALA A 243 1.27 -15.62 13.32
CA ALA A 243 0.79 -16.12 12.04
C ALA A 243 1.77 -15.89 10.87
N ARG A 244 2.94 -15.27 11.12
CA ARG A 244 3.83 -14.76 10.06
C ARG A 244 4.07 -15.78 8.96
N ILE A 245 3.46 -15.51 7.82
CA ILE A 245 3.56 -16.32 6.60
C ILE A 245 4.95 -16.07 6.01
N GLN A 246 5.64 -17.12 5.56
CA GLN A 246 6.85 -16.97 4.75
C GLN A 246 6.49 -16.15 3.51
N SER A 247 7.19 -15.03 3.26
CA SER A 247 6.99 -14.24 2.05
C SER A 247 7.20 -15.13 0.82
N GLN A 248 6.26 -15.11 -0.12
CA GLN A 248 6.56 -15.57 -1.47
C GLN A 248 7.39 -14.47 -2.13
N ASP A 249 8.70 -14.69 -2.28
CA ASP A 249 9.52 -13.88 -3.19
C ASP A 249 8.96 -14.06 -4.61
N LYS A 250 8.01 -13.22 -5.01
CA LYS A 250 7.64 -13.05 -6.41
C LYS A 250 8.56 -12.01 -6.99
N GLU A 251 9.69 -12.46 -7.51
CA GLU A 251 10.56 -11.60 -8.30
C GLU A 251 9.85 -11.24 -9.61
N PHE A 252 9.29 -10.02 -9.68
CA PHE A 252 8.74 -9.48 -10.92
C PHE A 252 9.86 -8.81 -11.71
N ASN A 253 10.21 -9.38 -12.85
CA ASN A 253 11.03 -8.69 -13.84
C ASN A 253 10.14 -7.71 -14.62
N TYR A 254 10.01 -6.48 -14.13
CA TYR A 254 9.07 -5.52 -14.72
C TYR A 254 9.45 -5.10 -16.14
N LYS A 255 10.74 -5.14 -16.49
CA LYS A 255 11.17 -4.94 -17.88
C LYS A 255 10.59 -6.04 -18.77
N GLU A 256 10.71 -7.29 -18.37
CA GLU A 256 10.13 -8.42 -19.10
C GLU A 256 8.60 -8.34 -19.15
N LYS A 257 7.93 -7.91 -18.07
CA LYS A 257 6.49 -7.65 -18.08
C LYS A 257 6.12 -6.53 -19.04
N PHE A 258 6.90 -5.45 -19.10
CA PHE A 258 6.66 -4.36 -20.03
C PHE A 258 6.90 -4.80 -21.49
N ASP A 259 7.98 -5.55 -21.75
CA ASP A 259 8.27 -6.11 -23.06
C ASP A 259 7.17 -7.08 -23.50
N GLN A 260 6.65 -7.91 -22.58
CA GLN A 260 5.48 -8.77 -22.83
C GLN A 260 4.23 -7.96 -23.18
N LEU A 261 3.98 -6.86 -22.45
CA LEU A 261 2.85 -5.97 -22.75
C LEU A 261 2.94 -5.39 -24.16
N LEU A 262 4.15 -5.01 -24.60
CA LEU A 262 4.37 -4.51 -25.96
C LEU A 262 4.10 -5.60 -27.01
N LEU A 263 4.61 -6.82 -26.79
CA LEU A 263 4.36 -7.97 -27.68
C LEU A 263 2.87 -8.32 -27.78
N ASP A 264 2.17 -8.37 -26.65
CA ASP A 264 0.72 -8.66 -26.61
C ASP A 264 -0.10 -7.61 -27.36
N TYR A 265 0.42 -6.38 -27.47
CA TYR A 265 -0.22 -5.30 -28.20
C TYR A 265 0.13 -5.32 -29.70
N GLU A 266 1.38 -5.58 -30.06
CA GLU A 266 1.82 -5.71 -31.47
C GLU A 266 1.16 -6.88 -32.20
N VAL A 267 0.69 -7.90 -31.47
CA VAL A 267 -0.07 -9.05 -32.00
C VAL A 267 -1.57 -8.74 -32.16
N LYS A 268 -2.08 -7.64 -31.59
CA LYS A 268 -3.50 -7.20 -31.68
C LYS A 268 -3.75 -5.92 -32.51
N PRO A 269 -3.11 -5.68 -33.67
CA PRO A 269 -3.32 -4.44 -34.42
C PRO A 269 -4.68 -4.37 -35.15
N ASP A 270 -5.43 -5.48 -35.22
CA ASP A 270 -6.69 -5.59 -35.98
C ASP A 270 -7.97 -5.44 -35.13
N LEU A 271 -7.95 -4.68 -34.02
CA LEU A 271 -9.14 -4.36 -33.21
C LEU A 271 -9.64 -2.92 -33.43
#